data_AF-A0A959FV09-F1
#
_entry.id   AF-A0A959FV09-F1
#
_cell.length_a   1.000
_cell.length_b   1.000
_cell.length_c   1.000
_cell.angle_alpha   90.00
_cell.angle_beta   90.00
_cell.angle_gamma   90.00
#
_symmetry.space_group_name_H-M   'P 1'
#
loop_
_entity.id
_entity.type
_entity.pdbx_description
1 polymer ?
#
loop_
_entity_poly.entity_id
_entity_poly.type
_entity_poly.pdbx_seq_one_letter_code
_entity_poly.pdbx_strand_id
1 'polypeptide(L)'
;MHEQVLLDGHVGPLQFWFQTGTNDETSDRNNNGIIDAIDDTLDLMKALKKVGYPKTAMKYVEVENGVHHPSTWAKVMPDFLKWAFN
;
A
#
# COMPACT_ATOMS: atom_id res chain seq x y z
N MET A 1 10.92 1.06 8.66
CA MET A 1 10.51 0.32 7.44
C MET A 1 10.97 1.04 6.18
N HIS A 2 10.50 2.26 5.93
CA HIS A 2 10.85 3.03 4.72
C HIS A 2 12.35 3.28 4.55
N GLU A 3 13.06 3.53 5.65
CA GLU A 3 14.52 3.67 5.65
C GLU A 3 15.23 2.41 5.14
N GLN A 4 14.75 1.23 5.53
CA GLN A 4 15.35 -0.04 5.10
C GLN A 4 15.21 -0.24 3.59
N VAL A 5 14.06 0.12 3.01
CA VAL A 5 13.85 0.07 1.55
C VAL A 5 14.84 0.98 0.82
N LEU A 6 15.12 2.15 1.38
CA LEU A 6 16.09 3.08 0.81
C LEU A 6 17.53 2.56 0.93
N LEU A 7 17.85 1.84 2.01
CA LEU A 7 19.18 1.27 2.25
C LEU A 7 19.46 0.04 1.37
N ASP A 8 18.50 -0.89 1.27
CA ASP A 8 18.67 -2.13 0.49
C ASP A 8 18.59 -1.89 -1.03
N GLY A 9 17.93 -0.79 -1.44
CA GLY A 9 17.86 -0.38 -2.84
C GLY A 9 16.99 -1.30 -3.70
N HIS A 10 17.31 -1.41 -4.98
CA HIS A 10 16.57 -2.24 -5.93
C HIS A 10 16.97 -3.71 -5.81
N VAL A 11 16.01 -4.58 -5.52
CA VAL A 11 16.24 -6.02 -5.32
C VAL A 11 15.39 -6.82 -6.30
N GLY A 12 15.92 -7.03 -7.50
CA GLY A 12 15.29 -7.88 -8.53
C GLY A 12 13.90 -7.40 -8.98
N PRO A 13 13.21 -8.19 -9.84
CA PRO A 13 11.92 -7.81 -10.39
C PRO A 13 10.76 -8.13 -9.41
N LEU A 14 10.70 -7.42 -8.29
CA LEU A 14 9.58 -7.55 -7.34
C LEU A 14 8.31 -6.86 -7.84
N GLN A 15 7.17 -7.38 -7.39
CA GLN A 15 5.83 -6.83 -7.61
C GLN A 15 5.17 -6.61 -6.25
N PHE A 16 4.45 -5.51 -6.09
CA PHE A 16 3.89 -5.09 -4.81
C PHE A 16 2.38 -4.84 -4.92
N TRP A 17 1.62 -5.41 -4.00
CA TRP A 17 0.21 -5.10 -3.81
C TRP A 17 0.02 -4.43 -2.45
N PHE A 18 -0.61 -3.26 -2.46
CA PHE A 18 -0.96 -2.52 -1.27
C PHE A 18 -2.47 -2.35 -1.20
N GLN A 19 -3.02 -2.48 0.01
CA GLN A 19 -4.40 -2.16 0.28
C GLN A 19 -4.55 -1.47 1.62
N THR A 20 -5.40 -0.45 1.64
CA THR A 20 -5.85 0.28 2.84
C THR A 20 -7.36 0.48 2.77
N GLY A 21 -8.01 0.56 3.92
CA GLY A 21 -9.36 1.06 4.09
C GLY A 21 -9.34 2.47 4.63
N THR A 22 -10.28 3.33 4.24
CA THR A 22 -10.31 4.74 4.70
C THR A 22 -10.56 4.90 6.20
N ASN A 23 -11.00 3.82 6.87
CA ASN A 23 -11.28 3.73 8.30
C ASN A 23 -10.48 2.57 8.94
N ASP A 24 -9.34 2.18 8.35
CA ASP A 24 -8.47 1.14 8.94
C ASP A 24 -7.96 1.54 10.33
N GLU A 25 -7.81 2.84 10.55
CA GLU A 25 -7.55 3.42 11.86
C GLU A 25 -8.17 4.81 11.97
N THR A 26 -7.94 5.46 13.11
CA THR A 26 -8.40 6.84 13.39
C THR A 26 -7.24 7.83 13.57
N SER A 27 -5.99 7.38 13.45
CA SER A 27 -4.82 8.22 13.65
C SER A 27 -4.57 9.08 12.43
N ASP A 28 -4.37 10.37 12.66
CA ASP A 28 -3.89 11.36 11.68
C ASP A 28 -2.86 12.23 12.40
N ARG A 29 -1.61 11.75 12.47
CA ARG A 29 -0.54 12.44 13.25
C ARG A 29 -0.20 13.81 12.71
N ASN A 30 -0.29 14.02 11.39
CA ASN A 30 0.11 15.26 10.74
C ASN A 30 -1.08 16.25 10.55
N ASN A 31 -2.29 15.83 10.92
CA ASN A 31 -3.55 16.57 10.84
C ASN A 31 -3.88 17.05 9.42
N ASN A 32 -3.58 16.24 8.40
CA ASN A 32 -3.86 16.55 7.01
C ASN A 32 -5.23 16.04 6.52
N GLY A 33 -5.97 15.32 7.38
CA GLY A 33 -7.27 14.72 7.07
C GLY A 33 -7.19 13.35 6.40
N ILE A 34 -6.00 12.74 6.32
CA ILE A 34 -5.73 11.40 5.80
C ILE A 34 -5.20 10.55 6.96
N ILE A 35 -5.72 9.33 7.10
CA ILE A 35 -5.26 8.43 8.16
C ILE A 35 -3.82 7.97 7.90
N ASP A 36 -3.09 7.73 8.98
CA ASP A 36 -1.68 7.34 8.94
C ASP A 36 -1.44 6.10 8.07
N ALA A 37 -2.33 5.09 8.09
CA ALA A 37 -2.22 3.88 7.27
C ALA A 37 -2.17 4.18 5.76
N ILE A 38 -2.93 5.18 5.29
CA ILE A 38 -2.90 5.61 3.89
C ILE A 38 -1.60 6.38 3.61
N ASP A 39 -1.27 7.35 4.44
CA ASP A 39 -0.06 8.17 4.27
C ASP A 39 1.22 7.31 4.27
N ASP A 40 1.37 6.41 5.26
CA ASP A 40 2.50 5.50 5.38
C ASP A 40 2.62 4.58 4.16
N THR A 41 1.49 4.11 3.60
CA THR A 41 1.45 3.28 2.39
C THR A 41 1.89 4.08 1.15
N LEU A 42 1.36 5.29 0.96
CA LEU A 42 1.74 6.14 -0.16
C LEU A 42 3.21 6.56 -0.09
N ASP A 43 3.73 6.83 1.10
CA ASP A 43 5.14 7.15 1.31
C ASP A 43 6.05 5.94 1.05
N LEU A 44 5.61 4.73 1.37
CA LEU A 44 6.35 3.51 1.00
C LEU A 44 6.42 3.35 -0.52
N MET A 45 5.31 3.58 -1.23
CA MET A 45 5.30 3.55 -2.70
C MET A 45 6.21 4.62 -3.30
N LYS A 46 6.30 5.81 -2.69
CA LYS A 46 7.27 6.85 -3.12
C LYS A 46 8.71 6.38 -2.90
N ALA A 47 9.01 5.76 -1.77
CA ALA A 47 10.33 5.20 -1.47
C ALA A 47 10.71 4.09 -2.49
N LEU A 48 9.79 3.19 -2.82
CA LEU A 48 10.00 2.14 -3.82
C LEU A 48 10.28 2.70 -5.21
N LYS A 49 9.56 3.76 -5.63
CA LYS A 49 9.86 4.47 -6.87
C LYS A 49 11.26 5.10 -6.86
N LYS A 50 11.64 5.69 -5.73
CA LYS A 50 12.96 6.34 -5.57
C LYS A 50 14.12 5.36 -5.71
N VAL A 51 13.94 4.11 -5.27
CA VAL A 51 14.95 3.04 -5.46
C VAL A 51 14.85 2.33 -6.80
N GLY A 52 13.97 2.77 -7.71
CA GLY A 52 13.97 2.32 -9.11
C GLY A 52 12.88 1.31 -9.49
N TYR A 53 11.93 0.99 -8.60
CA TYR A 53 10.77 0.19 -9.02
C TYR A 53 9.84 1.01 -9.91
N PRO A 54 9.44 0.50 -11.10
CA PRO A 54 8.53 1.22 -11.97
C PRO A 54 7.13 1.28 -11.34
N LYS A 55 6.34 2.30 -11.71
CA LYS A 55 4.95 2.42 -11.26
C LYS A 55 4.12 1.15 -11.57
N THR A 56 4.44 0.47 -12.68
CA THR A 56 3.78 -0.78 -13.09
C THR A 56 4.05 -1.97 -12.17
N ALA A 57 5.12 -1.92 -11.35
CA ALA A 57 5.42 -2.96 -10.36
C ALA A 57 4.60 -2.84 -9.08
N MET A 58 3.77 -1.81 -8.94
CA MET A 58 3.00 -1.53 -7.74
C MET A 58 1.52 -1.34 -8.06
N LYS A 59 0.67 -2.06 -7.34
CA LYS A 59 -0.78 -1.86 -7.35
C LYS A 59 -1.25 -1.44 -5.97
N TYR A 60 -2.05 -0.37 -5.91
CA TYR A 60 -2.66 0.15 -4.70
C TYR A 60 -4.18 0.11 -4.85
N VAL A 61 -4.87 -0.39 -3.83
CA VAL A 61 -6.33 -0.43 -3.77
C VAL A 61 -6.76 0.19 -2.45
N GLU A 62 -7.55 1.25 -2.54
CA GLU A 62 -8.16 1.90 -1.38
C GLU A 62 -9.63 1.47 -1.30
N VAL A 63 -10.07 1.05 -0.11
CA VAL A 63 -11.46 0.64 0.13
C VAL A 63 -12.17 1.73 0.92
N GLU A 64 -13.07 2.45 0.25
CA GLU A 64 -13.92 3.44 0.90
C GLU A 64 -14.76 2.79 2.01
N ASN A 65 -14.76 3.41 3.19
CA ASN A 65 -15.35 2.89 4.42
C ASN A 65 -14.78 1.52 4.86
N GLY A 66 -13.65 1.11 4.29
CA GLY A 66 -12.92 -0.08 4.69
C GLY A 66 -12.33 0.10 6.08
N VAL A 67 -12.44 -0.93 6.90
CA VAL A 67 -11.89 -1.00 8.27
C VAL A 67 -10.90 -2.15 8.38
N HIS A 68 -10.07 -2.14 9.43
CA HIS A 68 -9.11 -3.19 9.74
C HIS A 68 -9.84 -4.48 10.17
N HIS A 69 -10.43 -5.17 9.19
CA HIS A 69 -11.29 -6.32 9.41
C HIS A 69 -11.31 -7.21 8.16
N PRO A 70 -11.41 -8.55 8.31
CA PRO A 70 -11.46 -9.48 7.18
C PRO A 70 -12.57 -9.21 6.16
N SER A 71 -13.68 -8.59 6.57
CA SER A 71 -14.77 -8.22 5.65
C SER A 71 -14.34 -7.18 4.60
N THR A 72 -13.43 -6.27 4.96
CA THR A 72 -12.83 -5.31 4.01
C THR A 72 -11.92 -6.04 3.03
N TRP A 73 -11.05 -6.90 3.54
CA TRP A 73 -10.08 -7.64 2.72
C TRP A 73 -10.77 -8.62 1.75
N ALA A 74 -11.86 -9.24 2.18
CA ALA A 74 -12.67 -10.12 1.33
C ALA A 74 -13.21 -9.39 0.08
N LYS A 75 -13.47 -8.08 0.14
CA LYS A 75 -13.93 -7.29 -1.03
C LYS A 75 -12.85 -7.18 -2.11
N VAL A 76 -11.58 -7.08 -1.71
CA VAL A 76 -10.45 -6.88 -2.63
C VAL A 76 -9.73 -8.18 -3.00
N MET A 77 -9.98 -9.26 -2.26
CA MET A 77 -9.35 -10.56 -2.48
C MET A 77 -9.51 -11.08 -3.93
N PRO A 78 -10.69 -10.99 -4.58
CA PRO A 78 -10.82 -11.43 -5.97
C PRO A 78 -9.91 -10.67 -6.94
N ASP A 79 -9.73 -9.36 -6.72
CA ASP A 79 -8.88 -8.52 -7.57
C ASP A 79 -7.39 -8.75 -7.31
N PHE A 80 -7.03 -9.05 -6.06
CA PHE A 80 -5.69 -9.49 -5.70
C PHE A 80 -5.35 -10.82 -6.39
N LEU A 81 -6.23 -11.82 -6.32
CA LEU A 81 -6.00 -13.13 -6.93
C LEU A 81 -5.86 -13.02 -8.46
N LYS A 82 -6.69 -12.18 -9.11
CA LYS A 82 -6.53 -11.90 -10.54
C LYS A 82 -5.19 -11.23 -10.86
N TRP A 83 -4.66 -10.39 -9.98
CA TRP A 83 -3.36 -9.74 -10.20
C TRP A 83 -2.18 -10.68 -9.92
N ALA A 84 -2.28 -11.54 -8.91
CA ALA A 84 -1.18 -12.39 -8.47
C ALA A 84 -0.93 -13.58 -9.41
N PHE A 85 -1.96 -14.05 -10.12
CA PHE A 85 -1.91 -15.30 -10.89
C PHE A 85 -2.22 -15.15 -12.39
N ASN A 86 -2.32 -13.92 -12.90
CA ASN A 86 -2.61 -13.63 -14.30
C ASN A 86 -1.50 -12.78 -14.92
#